data_AF-A0A6G2JPE2-F1
#
_entry.id   AF-A0A6G2JPE2-F1
#
_cell.length_a   1.000
_cell.length_b   1.000
_cell.length_c   1.000
_cell.angle_alpha   90.00
_cell.angle_beta   90.00
_cell.angle_gamma   90.00
#
_symmetry.space_group_name_H-M   'P 1'
#
loop_
_entity.id
_entity.type
_entity.pdbx_description
1 polymer ?
#
loop_
_entity_poly.entity_id
_entity_poly.type
_entity_poly.pdbx_seq_one_letter_code
_entity_poly.pdbx_strand_id
1 'polypeptide(L)'
;MDKSTRIREIKLIPIGNSRGIRIPKALLDKYGWSDRLTLEEMEESVVLRGKDAHNLSWEETYRAMAAESEDWSDFDVTIADGLD
;
A
#
# COMPACT_ATOMS: atom_id res chain seq x y z
N MET A 1 -12.14 7.44 0.42
CA MET A 1 -10.93 8.08 -0.14
C MET A 1 -10.78 7.61 -1.57
N ASP A 2 -11.15 8.45 -2.54
CA ASP A 2 -11.18 8.10 -3.96
C ASP A 2 -9.76 7.76 -4.46
N LYS A 3 -9.49 6.48 -4.75
CA LYS A 3 -8.27 6.07 -5.43
C LYS A 3 -8.45 6.41 -6.90
N SER A 4 -8.17 7.65 -7.28
CA SER A 4 -8.20 8.03 -8.68
C SER A 4 -7.09 7.28 -9.44
N THR A 5 -7.48 6.25 -10.19
CA THR A 5 -6.57 5.46 -11.03
C THR A 5 -6.09 6.31 -12.20
N ARG A 6 -4.76 6.47 -12.34
CA ARG A 6 -4.15 7.16 -13.49
C ARG A 6 -3.65 6.14 -14.50
N ILE A 7 -4.34 6.04 -15.63
CA ILE A 7 -3.97 5.16 -16.74
C ILE A 7 -3.03 5.92 -17.68
N ARG A 8 -1.94 5.27 -18.10
CA ARG A 8 -1.02 5.79 -19.13
C ARG A 8 -0.53 4.64 -19.98
N GLU A 9 -0.41 4.88 -21.28
CA GLU A 9 0.26 3.95 -22.17
C GLU A 9 1.78 4.03 -21.96
N ILE A 10 2.44 2.87 -21.88
CA ILE A 10 3.89 2.74 -21.78
C ILE A 10 4.40 1.70 -22.78
N LYS A 11 5.64 1.86 -23.24
CA LYS A 11 6.27 0.93 -24.18
C LYS A 11 6.94 -0.22 -23.43
N LEU A 12 6.77 -1.43 -23.96
CA LEU A 12 7.57 -2.59 -23.59
C LEU A 12 8.91 -2.58 -24.33
N ILE A 13 10.01 -2.69 -23.58
CA ILE A 13 11.37 -2.74 -24.11
C ILE A 13 11.91 -4.18 -24.11
N PRO A 14 12.69 -4.60 -25.11
CA PRO A 14 13.32 -5.92 -25.12
C PRO A 14 14.43 -6.00 -24.06
N ILE A 15 14.50 -7.13 -23.35
CA ILE A 15 15.57 -7.48 -22.39
C ILE A 15 15.92 -8.95 -22.61
N GLY A 16 16.83 -9.23 -23.55
CA GLY A 16 17.14 -10.62 -23.93
C GLY A 16 15.91 -11.37 -24.46
N ASN A 17 15.62 -12.55 -23.89
CA ASN A 17 14.41 -13.34 -24.19
C ASN A 17 13.15 -12.85 -23.44
N SER A 18 13.22 -11.71 -22.77
CA SER A 18 12.14 -11.14 -21.97
C SER A 18 11.81 -9.73 -22.41
N ARG A 19 10.78 -9.14 -21.78
CA ARG A 19 10.40 -7.74 -21.98
C ARG A 19 10.35 -7.04 -20.63
N GLY A 20 10.72 -5.76 -20.61
CA GLY A 20 10.62 -4.90 -19.45
C GLY A 20 9.74 -3.68 -19.71
N ILE A 21 9.37 -3.03 -18.62
CA ILE A 21 8.71 -1.72 -18.63
C ILE A 21 9.65 -0.67 -18.04
N ARG A 22 9.63 0.55 -18.58
CA ARG A 22 10.36 1.67 -17.98
C ARG A 22 9.48 2.35 -16.93
N ILE A 23 9.91 2.28 -15.67
CA ILE A 23 9.26 3.00 -14.57
C ILE A 23 9.98 4.35 -14.38
N PRO A 24 9.28 5.50 -14.51
CA PRO A 24 9.86 6.80 -14.22
C PRO A 24 10.42 6.89 -12.79
N LYS A 25 11.60 7.51 -12.62
CA LYS A 25 12.23 7.73 -11.31
C LYS A 25 11.28 8.40 -10.31
N ALA A 26 10.47 9.36 -10.75
CA ALA A 26 9.49 10.02 -9.90
C ALA A 26 8.44 9.07 -9.29
N LEU A 27 8.12 7.95 -9.96
CA LEU A 27 7.25 6.92 -9.39
C LEU A 27 8.00 6.03 -8.40
N LEU A 28 9.25 5.66 -8.70
CA LEU A 28 10.09 4.90 -7.77
C LEU A 28 10.27 5.66 -6.46
N ASP A 29 10.65 6.94 -6.54
CA ASP A 29 10.85 7.81 -5.38
C ASP A 29 9.54 8.01 -4.58
N LYS A 30 8.42 8.22 -5.27
CA LYS A 30 7.10 8.40 -4.64
C LYS A 30 6.66 7.17 -3.84
N TYR A 31 6.95 5.97 -4.33
CA TYR A 31 6.49 4.72 -3.71
C TYR A 31 7.58 4.05 -2.86
N GLY A 32 8.75 4.68 -2.71
CA GLY A 32 9.86 4.11 -1.94
C GLY A 32 10.39 2.79 -2.51
N TRP A 33 10.19 2.56 -3.81
CA TRP A 33 10.63 1.31 -4.45
C TRP A 33 12.14 1.36 -4.71
N SER A 34 12.83 0.32 -4.24
CA SER A 34 14.27 0.13 -4.38
C SER A 34 14.58 -0.78 -5.58
N ASP A 35 15.24 -1.91 -5.33
CA ASP A 35 15.79 -2.82 -6.32
C ASP A 35 14.88 -4.02 -6.63
N ARG A 36 13.91 -4.31 -5.76
CA ARG A 36 13.06 -5.51 -5.85
C ARG A 36 11.58 -5.22 -5.67
N LEU A 37 10.80 -5.80 -6.58
CA LEU A 37 9.34 -5.80 -6.56
C LEU A 37 8.84 -7.23 -6.57
N THR A 38 7.65 -7.43 -6.02
CA THR A 38 6.86 -8.65 -6.20
C THR A 38 5.96 -8.48 -7.40
N LEU A 39 5.88 -9.50 -8.26
CA LEU A 39 4.95 -9.57 -9.39
C LEU A 39 3.90 -10.64 -9.08
N GLU A 40 2.64 -10.22 -9.01
CA GLU A 40 1.49 -11.10 -8.86
C GLU A 40 0.76 -11.21 -10.20
N GLU A 41 0.52 -12.43 -10.65
CA GLU A 41 -0.26 -12.70 -11.86
C GLU A 41 -1.75 -12.82 -11.52
N MET A 42 -2.58 -12.12 -12.29
CA MET A 42 -4.04 -12.16 -12.22
C MET A 42 -4.61 -12.49 -13.61
N GLU A 43 -5.91 -12.78 -13.70
CA GLU A 43 -6.56 -13.21 -14.96
C GLU A 43 -6.34 -12.25 -16.13
N GLU A 44 -6.39 -10.94 -15.89
CA GLU A 44 -6.28 -9.91 -16.95
C GLU A 44 -5.15 -8.90 -16.71
N SER A 45 -4.32 -9.09 -15.67
CA SER A 45 -3.29 -8.12 -15.33
C SER A 45 -2.15 -8.72 -14.50
N VAL A 46 -1.04 -7.99 -14.44
CA VAL A 46 0.02 -8.23 -13.47
C VAL A 46 0.09 -7.05 -12.50
N VAL A 47 0.18 -7.33 -11.22
CA VAL A 47 0.32 -6.30 -10.18
C VAL A 47 1.75 -6.33 -9.66
N LEU A 48 2.39 -5.16 -9.71
CA LEU A 48 3.71 -4.95 -9.10
C LEU A 48 3.53 -4.30 -7.73
N ARG A 49 4.17 -4.88 -6.71
CA ARG A 49 4.21 -4.31 -5.35
C ARG A 49 5.64 -4.14 -4.88
N GLY A 50 5.87 -3.08 -4.12
CA GLY A 50 7.11 -2.93 -3.35
C GLY A 50 7.23 -4.08 -2.35
N LYS A 51 8.43 -4.69 -2.26
CA LYS A 51 8.70 -5.77 -1.30
C LYS A 51 8.54 -5.30 0.15
N ASP A 52 8.84 -4.02 0.37
CA ASP A 52 8.74 -3.34 1.66
C ASP A 52 7.72 -2.21 1.57
N ALA A 53 6.45 -2.54 1.29
CA ALA A 53 5.40 -1.66 1.79
C ALA A 53 5.65 -1.56 3.30
N HIS A 54 6.17 -0.42 3.76
CA HIS A 54 6.35 -0.08 5.16
C HIS A 54 4.98 -0.05 5.83
N ASN A 55 4.37 -1.22 5.98
CA ASN A 55 3.54 -1.46 7.15
C ASN A 55 4.53 -1.28 8.28
N LEU A 56 4.30 -0.28 9.13
CA LEU A 56 5.04 -0.13 10.37
C LEU A 56 5.20 -1.52 10.98
N SER A 57 6.40 -1.87 11.42
CA SER A 57 6.56 -3.07 12.23
C SER A 57 5.57 -3.00 13.41
N TRP A 58 5.19 -4.15 13.97
CA TRP A 58 4.30 -4.16 15.14
C TRP A 58 4.80 -3.23 16.26
N GLU A 59 6.12 -3.12 16.42
CA GLU A 59 6.75 -2.22 17.37
C GLU A 59 6.53 -0.73 17.03
N GLU A 60 6.67 -0.35 15.77
CA GLU A 60 6.45 1.02 15.32
C GLU A 60 4.97 1.40 15.34
N THR A 61 4.09 0.46 14.98
CA THR A 61 2.63 0.63 15.09
C THR A 61 2.23 0.82 16.54
N TYR A 62 2.77 0.00 17.44
CA TYR A 62 2.53 0.10 18.88
C TYR A 62 3.00 1.44 19.45
N ARG A 63 4.21 1.90 19.09
CA ARG A 63 4.69 3.23 19.51
C ARG A 63 3.82 4.36 18.97
N ALA A 64 3.38 4.28 17.72
CA ALA A 64 2.52 5.29 17.12
C ALA A 64 1.16 5.36 17.84
N MET A 65 0.52 4.21 18.06
CA MET A 65 -0.74 4.13 18.82
C MET A 65 -0.58 4.62 20.26
N ALA A 66 0.53 4.31 20.94
CA ALA A 66 0.78 4.78 22.30
C ALA A 66 1.07 6.29 22.39
N ALA A 67 1.60 6.90 21.32
CA ALA A 67 1.84 8.33 21.22
C ALA A 67 0.59 9.12 20.80
N GLU A 68 -0.37 8.45 20.18
CA GLU A 68 -1.66 9.01 19.81
C GLU A 68 -2.59 8.99 21.03
N SER A 69 -3.08 10.15 21.45
CA SER A 69 -4.06 10.26 22.54
C SER A 69 -5.46 10.06 21.95
N GLU A 70 -5.76 8.83 21.55
CA GLU A 70 -7.06 8.49 20.99
C GLU A 70 -8.16 8.58 22.07
N ASP A 71 -9.22 9.34 21.78
CA ASP A 71 -10.40 9.44 22.64
C ASP A 71 -11.44 8.42 22.18
N TRP A 72 -11.62 7.37 23.00
CA TRP A 72 -12.53 6.26 22.75
C TRP A 72 -13.88 6.42 23.46
N SER A 73 -14.17 7.59 24.05
CA SER A 73 -15.39 7.83 24.83
C SER A 73 -16.69 7.65 24.05
N ASP A 74 -16.64 7.69 22.72
CA ASP A 74 -17.79 7.44 21.84
C ASP A 74 -18.27 5.97 21.87
N PHE A 75 -17.41 5.03 22.26
CA PHE A 75 -17.77 3.61 22.38
C PHE A 75 -18.48 3.24 23.70
N ASP A 76 -18.42 4.11 24.71
CA ASP A 76 -19.10 3.90 26.01
C ASP A 76 -20.62 4.09 25.93
N VAL A 77 -21.16 4.57 24.81
CA VAL A 77 -22.60 4.84 24.63
C VAL A 77 -23.45 3.55 24.54
N THR A 78 -22.84 2.38 24.33
CA THR A 78 -23.60 1.14 24.03
C THR A 78 -23.94 0.26 25.23
N ILE A 79 -23.56 0.63 26.46
CA ILE A 79 -23.87 -0.18 27.66
C ILE A 79 -25.28 0.12 28.21
N ALA A 80 -26.01 1.08 27.64
CA ALA A 80 -27.27 1.59 28.20
C ALA A 80 -28.56 1.07 27.53
N ASP A 81 -28.50 0.31 26.43
CA ASP A 81 -29.71 -0.03 25.64
C ASP A 81 -29.94 -1.54 25.42
N GLY A 82 -29.55 -2.39 26.38
CA GLY A 82 -29.55 -3.84 26.17
C GLY A 82 -29.75 -4.75 27.38
N LEU A 83 -30.29 -4.26 28.49
CA LEU A 83 -30.81 -5.09 29.59
C LEU A 83 -32.07 -4.45 30.18
N ASP A 84 -33.20 -4.63 29.50
CA ASP A 84 -34.52 -4.84 30.12
C ASP A 84 -35.23 -5.98 29.36
#